data_AF-A0A7J7E5R6-F1
#
_entry.id   AF-A0A7J7E5R6-F1
#
_cell.length_a   1.000
_cell.length_b   1.000
_cell.length_c   1.000
_cell.angle_alpha   90.00
_cell.angle_beta   90.00
_cell.angle_gamma   90.00
#
_symmetry.space_group_name_H-M   'P 1'
#
loop_
_entity.id
_entity.type
_entity.pdbx_description
1 polymer ?
#
loop_
_entity_poly.entity_id
_entity_poly.type
_entity_poly.pdbx_seq_one_letter_code
_entity_poly.pdbx_strand_id
1 'polypeptide(L)'
;MCVHTSSPELAPQESAVSPVAFCPFRALAEVADILEPRGLQEEAELPAQILAEFVTDSRKKDKLLCSQLQVVDFLQNFLAQEDIAQGLDPLVSEDTSQHVEAITSALTQALPKVEEAQRKRAQLQEALEQLQAKKQVAMEKLRIAQKQWQLQQEKHLQHLAEVSAEVRERQTGMQQELERLYQELGTLKQEAGQERDKLQRHQTFLQLLNTLQGKLLFPEAEAELPQELDLPEHKPQQLTQPHEHNTGDTMGRDEDVSSKASGPQPARDASVPQLPMRQQHEEGS
;
A
#
# COMPACT_ATOMS: atom_id res chain seq x y z
N MET A 1 -63.15 -11.34 22.19
CA MET A 1 -62.07 -12.33 21.93
C MET A 1 -60.79 -11.79 22.52
N CYS A 2 -59.99 -12.71 23.04
CA CYS A 2 -59.02 -12.50 24.11
C CYS A 2 -57.74 -11.76 23.72
N VAL A 3 -57.23 -11.03 24.71
CA VAL A 3 -55.82 -10.68 24.97
C VAL A 3 -54.99 -11.95 25.17
N HIS A 4 -53.69 -11.93 24.81
CA HIS A 4 -52.50 -12.54 25.46
C HIS A 4 -51.26 -12.07 24.64
N THR A 5 -50.45 -11.10 25.08
CA THR A 5 -49.25 -11.19 25.95
C THR A 5 -48.27 -12.33 25.61
N SER A 6 -47.06 -11.99 25.12
CA SER A 6 -45.77 -12.24 25.81
C SER A 6 -44.56 -11.98 24.90
N SER A 7 -43.69 -11.07 25.34
CA SER A 7 -42.22 -11.09 25.16
C SER A 7 -41.63 -12.24 26.01
N PRO A 8 -40.36 -12.69 25.87
CA PRO A 8 -39.16 -11.87 25.57
C PRO A 8 -38.18 -12.55 24.59
N GLU A 9 -36.99 -11.96 24.37
CA GLU A 9 -35.69 -12.62 24.63
C GLU A 9 -34.51 -12.12 23.75
N LEU A 10 -33.48 -11.63 24.45
CA LEU A 10 -32.04 -11.56 24.15
C LEU A 10 -31.48 -10.66 23.04
N ALA A 11 -30.79 -9.62 23.53
CA ALA A 11 -29.74 -8.86 22.86
C ALA A 11 -28.48 -9.70 22.58
N PRO A 12 -27.66 -9.34 21.58
CA PRO A 12 -26.24 -9.62 21.60
C PRO A 12 -25.44 -8.43 22.16
N GLN A 13 -24.51 -8.79 23.03
CA GLN A 13 -23.64 -7.94 23.82
C GLN A 13 -22.70 -7.06 22.99
N GLU A 14 -22.45 -5.87 23.52
CA GLU A 14 -21.29 -5.03 23.19
C GLU A 14 -19.99 -5.78 23.50
N SER A 15 -19.15 -5.96 22.48
CA SER A 15 -17.73 -6.24 22.67
C SER A 15 -16.99 -4.92 22.88
N ALA A 16 -16.65 -4.63 24.12
CA ALA A 16 -15.77 -3.53 24.49
C ALA A 16 -14.38 -3.76 23.89
N VAL A 17 -14.04 -3.02 22.83
CA VAL A 17 -12.67 -2.89 22.34
C VAL A 17 -12.03 -1.73 23.08
N SER A 18 -11.09 -2.07 23.95
CA SER A 18 -10.24 -1.13 24.68
C SER A 18 -9.52 -0.16 23.73
N PRO A 19 -9.50 1.15 24.00
CA PRO A 19 -8.76 2.09 23.19
C PRO A 19 -7.26 1.93 23.50
N VAL A 20 -6.55 1.19 22.66
CA VAL A 20 -5.10 1.29 22.59
C VAL A 20 -4.81 2.73 22.18
N ALA A 21 -4.28 3.53 23.11
CA ALA A 21 -3.90 4.91 22.89
C ALA A 21 -2.91 5.00 21.72
N PHE A 22 -3.45 5.25 20.53
CA PHE A 22 -2.69 5.47 19.33
C PHE A 22 -2.02 6.84 19.49
N CYS A 23 -0.75 6.84 19.91
CA CYS A 23 0.04 8.07 20.01
C CYS A 23 0.44 8.50 18.59
N PRO A 24 -0.18 9.56 18.01
CA PRO A 24 0.14 9.99 16.65
C PRO A 24 1.60 10.44 16.51
N PHE A 25 2.23 10.86 17.61
CA PHE A 25 3.64 11.24 17.64
C PHE A 25 4.61 10.07 17.44
N ARG A 26 4.23 8.84 17.81
CA ARG A 26 5.08 7.65 17.62
C ARG A 26 5.07 7.19 16.15
N ALA A 27 3.89 7.24 15.52
CA ALA A 27 3.74 6.95 14.09
C ALA A 27 4.41 8.03 13.22
N LEU A 28 4.38 9.31 13.63
CA LEU A 28 5.06 10.39 12.90
C LEU A 28 6.59 10.32 13.01
N ALA A 29 7.13 9.89 14.15
CA ALA A 29 8.57 9.67 14.30
C ALA A 29 9.08 8.51 13.45
N GLU A 30 8.31 7.42 13.38
CA GLU A 30 8.64 6.24 12.56
C GLU A 30 8.55 6.52 11.04
N VAL A 31 7.68 7.45 10.63
CA VAL A 31 7.60 7.94 9.24
C VAL A 31 8.68 8.98 8.94
N ALA A 32 9.14 9.75 9.92
CA ALA A 32 10.22 10.72 9.76
C ALA A 32 11.59 10.06 9.51
N ASP A 33 11.87 8.92 10.15
CA ASP A 33 13.09 8.13 9.91
C ASP A 33 13.12 7.49 8.50
N ILE A 34 11.96 7.28 7.87
CA ILE A 34 11.83 6.81 6.47
C ILE A 34 12.06 7.96 5.48
N LEU A 35 11.86 9.20 5.91
CA LEU A 35 11.96 10.42 5.10
C LEU A 35 13.34 11.08 5.17
N GLU A 36 14.33 10.50 5.86
CA GLU A 36 15.72 10.96 5.70
C GLU A 36 16.13 10.82 4.22
N PRO A 37 16.56 11.92 3.57
CA PRO A 37 16.93 11.90 2.16
C PRO A 37 18.30 11.22 1.98
N ARG A 38 18.32 9.89 2.05
CA ARG A 38 19.50 9.07 1.78
C ARG A 38 19.78 8.87 0.28
N GLY A 39 19.04 9.55 -0.61
CA GLY A 39 19.11 9.36 -2.07
C GLY A 39 19.49 10.59 -2.89
N LEU A 40 19.51 11.80 -2.32
CA LEU A 40 19.73 13.03 -3.12
C LEU A 40 21.18 13.23 -3.56
N GLN A 41 22.15 12.61 -2.88
CA GLN A 41 23.56 12.71 -3.26
C GLN A 41 23.92 11.72 -4.38
N GLU A 42 23.39 10.50 -4.32
CA GLU A 42 23.66 9.46 -5.30
C GLU A 42 22.96 9.74 -6.65
N GLU A 43 21.74 10.29 -6.63
CA GLU A 43 21.00 10.63 -7.86
C GLU A 43 21.58 11.84 -8.63
N ALA A 44 22.29 12.75 -7.95
CA ALA A 44 23.00 13.85 -8.60
C ALA A 44 24.38 13.42 -9.15
N GLU A 45 24.98 12.38 -8.57
CA GLU A 45 26.29 11.84 -8.96
C GLU A 45 26.17 10.83 -10.12
N LEU A 46 25.04 10.13 -10.27
CA LEU A 46 24.80 9.19 -11.38
C LEU A 46 24.95 9.84 -12.77
N PRO A 47 24.40 11.03 -13.07
CA PRO A 47 24.65 11.73 -14.32
C PRO A 47 26.13 12.07 -14.54
N ALA A 48 26.85 12.44 -13.49
CA ALA A 48 28.27 12.78 -13.57
C ALA A 48 29.14 11.53 -13.81
N GLN A 49 28.80 10.40 -13.18
CA GLN A 49 29.51 9.13 -13.36
C GLN A 49 29.32 8.57 -14.77
N ILE A 50 28.10 8.62 -15.31
CA ILE A 50 27.81 8.19 -16.69
C ILE A 50 28.55 9.06 -17.71
N LEU A 51 28.59 10.38 -17.49
CA LEU A 51 29.36 11.29 -18.35
C LEU A 51 30.87 11.03 -18.27
N ALA A 52 31.40 10.75 -17.08
CA ALA A 52 32.81 10.40 -16.90
C ALA A 52 33.15 9.09 -17.62
N GLU A 53 32.31 8.05 -17.48
CA GLU A 53 32.47 6.78 -18.17
C GLU A 53 32.46 6.97 -19.70
N PHE A 54 31.49 7.72 -20.24
CA PHE A 54 31.40 8.04 -21.66
C PHE A 54 32.66 8.77 -22.18
N VAL A 55 33.19 9.74 -21.43
CA VAL A 55 34.43 10.45 -21.82
C VAL A 55 35.63 9.51 -21.82
N THR A 56 35.73 8.60 -20.85
CA THR A 56 36.83 7.62 -20.81
C THR A 56 36.75 6.62 -21.95
N ASP A 57 35.56 6.13 -22.28
CA ASP A 57 35.36 5.17 -23.37
C ASP A 57 35.52 5.82 -24.74
N SER A 58 35.06 7.05 -24.92
CA SER A 58 35.33 7.84 -26.12
C SER A 58 36.84 8.01 -26.34
N ARG A 59 37.60 8.33 -25.28
CA ARG A 59 39.06 8.44 -25.34
C ARG A 59 39.74 7.12 -25.70
N LYS A 60 39.27 5.98 -25.17
CA LYS A 60 39.77 4.65 -25.53
C LYS A 60 39.50 4.33 -26.99
N LYS A 61 38.29 4.63 -27.47
CA LYS A 61 37.89 4.48 -28.87
C LYS A 61 38.78 5.31 -29.79
N ASP A 62 39.06 6.55 -29.44
CA ASP A 62 39.89 7.44 -30.25
C ASP A 62 41.35 6.96 -30.31
N LYS A 63 41.91 6.49 -29.18
CA LYS A 63 43.24 5.85 -29.18
C LYS A 63 43.30 4.60 -30.05
N LEU A 64 42.25 3.78 -30.01
CA LEU A 64 42.15 2.58 -30.83
C LEU A 64 42.09 2.95 -32.31
N LEU A 65 41.26 3.94 -32.68
CA LEU A 65 41.16 4.45 -34.05
C LEU A 65 42.52 4.99 -34.54
N CYS A 66 43.22 5.78 -33.73
CA CYS A 66 44.56 6.28 -34.06
C CYS A 66 45.56 5.13 -34.26
N SER A 67 45.52 4.11 -33.40
CA SER A 67 46.40 2.93 -33.53
C SER A 67 46.07 2.13 -34.80
N GLN A 68 44.80 1.96 -35.13
CA GLN A 68 44.37 1.30 -36.36
C GLN A 68 44.78 2.10 -37.60
N LEU A 69 44.62 3.42 -37.58
CA LEU A 69 45.08 4.30 -38.67
C LEU A 69 46.60 4.25 -38.85
N GLN A 70 47.36 4.13 -37.76
CA GLN A 70 48.81 3.96 -37.83
C GLN A 70 49.21 2.63 -38.49
N VAL A 71 48.48 1.55 -38.22
CA VAL A 71 48.70 0.26 -38.90
C VAL A 71 48.34 0.35 -40.38
N VAL A 72 47.23 1.02 -40.72
CA VAL A 72 46.84 1.24 -42.11
C VAL A 72 47.88 2.09 -42.85
N ASP A 73 48.40 3.15 -42.23
CA ASP A 73 49.47 3.98 -42.79
C ASP A 73 50.76 3.17 -42.99
N PHE A 74 51.12 2.31 -42.03
CA PHE A 74 52.26 1.39 -42.19
C PHE A 74 52.07 0.40 -43.35
N LEU A 75 50.91 -0.24 -43.45
CA LEU A 75 50.60 -1.16 -44.54
C LEU A 75 50.54 -0.45 -45.90
N GLN A 76 50.01 0.77 -45.94
CA GLN A 76 49.96 1.58 -47.15
C GLN A 76 51.36 1.99 -47.60
N ASN A 77 52.25 2.35 -46.66
CA ASN A 77 53.66 2.63 -46.94
C ASN A 77 54.41 1.37 -47.40
N PHE A 78 54.12 0.20 -46.81
CA PHE A 78 54.70 -1.07 -47.23
C PHE A 78 54.27 -1.47 -48.65
N LEU A 79 52.98 -1.35 -48.96
CA LEU A 79 52.44 -1.63 -50.29
C LEU A 79 52.95 -0.63 -51.34
N ALA A 80 53.08 0.65 -50.99
CA ALA A 80 53.71 1.65 -51.87
C ALA A 80 55.20 1.37 -52.13
N GLN A 81 55.88 0.64 -51.23
CA GLN A 81 57.27 0.20 -51.40
C GLN A 81 57.37 -1.08 -52.23
N GLU A 82 56.38 -1.96 -52.14
CA GLU A 82 56.26 -3.20 -52.93
C GLU A 82 55.85 -2.96 -54.40
N ASP A 83 55.12 -1.87 -54.67
CA ASP A 83 54.69 -1.45 -56.02
C ASP A 83 55.86 -0.98 -56.92
N ILE A 84 57.08 -0.82 -56.37
CA ILE A 84 58.30 -0.50 -57.14
C ILE A 84 59.03 -1.78 -57.62
N ALA A 85 58.73 -2.96 -57.04
CA ALA A 85 59.57 -4.15 -57.21
C ALA A 85 58.95 -5.29 -58.03
N GLN A 86 57.71 -5.21 -58.51
CA GLN A 86 57.08 -6.30 -59.26
C GLN A 86 56.56 -5.86 -60.63
N GLY A 87 57.51 -5.60 -61.52
CA GLY A 87 57.27 -5.56 -62.96
C GLY A 87 57.07 -6.98 -63.52
N LEU A 88 55.84 -7.26 -63.94
CA LEU A 88 55.41 -8.03 -65.12
C LEU A 88 56.11 -9.36 -65.45
N ASP A 89 55.31 -10.44 -65.49
CA ASP A 89 55.37 -11.37 -66.63
C ASP A 89 54.02 -12.07 -66.89
N PRO A 90 53.43 -11.94 -68.10
CA PRO A 90 52.20 -12.64 -68.50
C PRO A 90 52.49 -13.82 -69.45
N LEU A 91 52.21 -15.06 -69.02
CA LEU A 91 52.28 -16.27 -69.87
C LEU A 91 50.91 -16.98 -70.03
N VAL A 92 50.29 -16.67 -71.18
CA VAL A 92 49.45 -17.46 -72.12
C VAL A 92 49.66 -19.00 -72.02
N SER A 93 48.71 -19.97 -72.16
CA SER A 93 47.30 -20.02 -72.62
C SER A 93 46.66 -21.44 -72.47
N GLU A 94 46.81 -22.15 -71.34
CA GLU A 94 46.06 -23.40 -71.09
C GLU A 94 45.42 -23.42 -69.69
N ASP A 95 46.11 -22.84 -68.71
CA ASP A 95 45.57 -22.55 -67.38
C ASP A 95 44.31 -21.67 -67.43
N THR A 96 44.22 -20.74 -68.37
CA THR A 96 43.08 -19.82 -68.48
C THR A 96 41.75 -20.55 -68.67
N SER A 97 41.73 -21.69 -69.39
CA SER A 97 40.50 -22.47 -69.60
C SER A 97 40.04 -23.19 -68.33
N GLN A 98 40.97 -23.81 -67.58
CA GLN A 98 40.64 -24.48 -66.32
C GLN A 98 40.21 -23.48 -65.24
N HIS A 99 40.84 -22.30 -65.21
CA HIS A 99 40.45 -21.22 -64.30
C HIS A 99 39.02 -20.72 -64.60
N VAL A 100 38.65 -20.58 -65.88
CA VAL A 100 37.28 -20.18 -66.26
C VAL A 100 36.25 -21.24 -65.83
N GLU A 101 36.56 -22.53 -65.98
CA GLU A 101 35.65 -23.61 -65.53
C GLU A 101 35.52 -23.67 -64.00
N ALA A 102 36.62 -23.49 -63.27
CA ALA A 102 36.62 -23.39 -61.81
C ALA A 102 35.81 -22.18 -61.32
N ILE A 103 35.96 -21.03 -61.98
CA ILE A 103 35.17 -19.81 -61.68
C ILE A 103 33.69 -20.05 -61.98
N THR A 104 33.37 -20.68 -63.12
CA THR A 104 31.98 -20.93 -63.53
C THR A 104 31.29 -21.91 -62.58
N SER A 105 31.98 -22.98 -62.16
CA SER A 105 31.45 -23.94 -61.19
C SER A 105 31.30 -23.34 -59.79
N ALA A 106 32.27 -22.53 -59.34
CA ALA A 106 32.17 -21.79 -58.09
C ALA A 106 31.02 -20.78 -58.11
N LEU A 107 30.84 -20.06 -59.22
CA LEU A 107 29.75 -19.10 -59.41
C LEU A 107 28.38 -19.80 -59.39
N THR A 108 28.25 -20.93 -60.09
CA THR A 108 27.02 -21.74 -60.11
C THR A 108 26.66 -22.23 -58.71
N GLN A 109 27.65 -22.53 -57.87
CA GLN A 109 27.43 -22.93 -56.48
C GLN A 109 27.18 -21.74 -55.54
N ALA A 110 27.75 -20.57 -55.81
CA ALA A 110 27.64 -19.39 -54.95
C ALA A 110 26.33 -18.63 -55.16
N LEU A 111 25.83 -18.54 -56.40
CA LEU A 111 24.61 -17.82 -56.75
C LEU A 111 23.38 -18.23 -55.91
N PRO A 112 23.02 -19.52 -55.78
CA PRO A 112 21.86 -19.92 -54.97
C PRO A 112 22.04 -19.62 -53.47
N LYS A 113 23.29 -19.68 -52.96
CA LYS A 113 23.59 -19.33 -51.56
C LYS A 113 23.38 -17.84 -51.29
N VAL A 114 23.71 -16.97 -52.26
CA VAL A 114 23.45 -15.52 -52.16
C VAL A 114 21.96 -15.25 -52.20
N GLU A 115 21.21 -15.90 -53.08
CA GLU A 115 19.74 -15.76 -53.12
C GLU A 115 19.09 -16.23 -51.81
N GLU A 116 19.54 -17.35 -51.25
CA GLU A 116 19.05 -17.84 -49.97
C GLU A 116 19.37 -16.86 -48.83
N ALA A 117 20.59 -16.31 -48.80
CA ALA A 117 20.96 -15.28 -47.84
C ALA A 117 20.10 -14.03 -47.99
N GLN A 118 19.76 -13.62 -49.23
CA GLN A 118 18.87 -12.49 -49.48
C GLN A 118 17.44 -12.76 -48.99
N ARG A 119 16.90 -13.97 -49.22
CA ARG A 119 15.59 -14.37 -48.68
C ARG A 119 15.57 -14.36 -47.16
N LYS A 120 16.60 -14.91 -46.51
CA LYS A 120 16.75 -14.88 -45.04
C LYS A 120 16.84 -13.45 -44.52
N ARG A 121 17.58 -12.57 -45.22
CA ARG A 121 17.65 -11.15 -44.87
C ARG A 121 16.28 -10.48 -44.92
N ALA A 122 15.48 -10.74 -45.97
CA ALA A 122 14.13 -10.20 -46.08
C ALA A 122 13.22 -10.69 -44.94
N GLN A 123 13.28 -11.98 -44.60
CA GLN A 123 12.52 -12.56 -43.49
C GLN A 123 12.91 -11.95 -42.14
N LEU A 124 14.20 -11.75 -41.89
CA LEU A 124 14.68 -11.08 -40.67
C LEU A 124 14.22 -9.63 -40.59
N GLN A 125 14.20 -8.93 -41.73
CA GLN A 125 13.72 -7.55 -41.79
C GLN A 125 12.23 -7.45 -41.47
N GLU A 126 11.40 -8.35 -42.02
CA GLU A 126 9.98 -8.43 -41.67
C GLU A 126 9.78 -8.76 -40.19
N ALA A 127 10.53 -9.72 -39.64
CA ALA A 127 10.44 -10.09 -38.23
C ALA A 127 10.82 -8.91 -37.30
N LEU A 128 11.80 -8.09 -37.69
CA LEU A 128 12.16 -6.88 -36.96
C LEU A 128 11.04 -5.83 -36.99
N GLU A 129 10.43 -5.60 -38.14
CA GLU A 129 9.28 -4.68 -38.28
C GLU A 129 8.11 -5.14 -37.41
N GLN A 130 7.79 -6.44 -37.41
CA GLN A 130 6.75 -7.01 -36.56
C GLN A 130 7.07 -6.86 -35.07
N LEU A 131 8.33 -7.09 -34.66
CA LEU A 131 8.75 -6.94 -33.28
C LEU A 131 8.66 -5.47 -32.83
N GLN A 132 9.06 -4.54 -33.69
CA GLN A 132 8.96 -3.11 -33.43
C GLN A 132 7.49 -2.68 -33.31
N ALA A 133 6.60 -3.16 -34.18
CA ALA A 133 5.16 -2.90 -34.08
C ALA A 133 4.58 -3.46 -32.76
N LYS A 134 4.93 -4.71 -32.39
CA LYS A 134 4.52 -5.31 -31.12
C LYS A 134 5.00 -4.51 -29.91
N LYS A 135 6.24 -4.00 -29.96
CA LYS A 135 6.78 -3.12 -28.91
C LYS A 135 5.95 -1.85 -28.77
N GLN A 136 5.60 -1.18 -29.86
CA GLN A 136 4.78 0.04 -29.82
C GLN A 136 3.41 -0.22 -29.21
N VAL A 137 2.74 -1.30 -29.64
CA VAL A 137 1.44 -1.70 -29.07
C VAL A 137 1.55 -2.02 -27.58
N ALA A 138 2.59 -2.73 -27.15
CA ALA A 138 2.80 -3.05 -25.74
C ALA A 138 3.05 -1.79 -24.91
N MET A 139 3.84 -0.83 -25.41
CA MET A 139 4.08 0.45 -24.74
C MET A 139 2.80 1.27 -24.60
N GLU A 140 1.95 1.33 -25.64
CA GLU A 140 0.68 2.06 -25.54
C GLU A 140 -0.30 1.39 -24.59
N LYS A 141 -0.38 0.04 -24.60
CA LYS A 141 -1.18 -0.72 -23.62
C LYS A 141 -0.73 -0.45 -22.19
N LEU A 142 0.58 -0.44 -21.94
CA LEU A 142 1.14 -0.09 -20.63
C LEU A 142 0.74 1.32 -20.22
N ARG A 143 0.85 2.30 -21.13
CA ARG A 143 0.47 3.68 -20.88
C ARG A 143 -1.02 3.81 -20.50
N ILE A 144 -1.89 3.13 -21.23
CA ILE A 144 -3.33 3.12 -20.96
C ILE A 144 -3.61 2.48 -19.60
N ALA A 145 -3.02 1.32 -19.31
CA ALA A 145 -3.17 0.65 -18.03
C ALA A 145 -2.68 1.52 -16.86
N GLN A 146 -1.56 2.23 -17.04
CA GLN A 146 -1.02 3.15 -16.04
C GLN A 146 -1.98 4.32 -15.78
N LYS A 147 -2.48 4.98 -16.83
CA LYS A 147 -3.47 6.06 -16.70
C LYS A 147 -4.75 5.58 -16.02
N GLN A 148 -5.21 4.38 -16.37
CA GLN A 148 -6.40 3.80 -15.78
C GLN A 148 -6.21 3.50 -14.29
N TRP A 149 -5.04 2.95 -13.91
CA TRP A 149 -4.70 2.73 -12.51
C TRP A 149 -4.65 4.05 -11.74
N GLN A 150 -4.02 5.10 -12.29
CA GLN A 150 -3.99 6.44 -11.67
C GLN A 150 -5.39 7.01 -11.47
N LEU A 151 -6.24 6.95 -12.49
CA LEU A 151 -7.62 7.43 -12.40
C LEU A 151 -8.42 6.67 -11.33
N GLN A 152 -8.20 5.36 -11.19
CA GLN A 152 -8.87 4.58 -10.14
C GLN A 152 -8.38 4.97 -8.74
N GLN A 153 -7.08 5.18 -8.57
CA GLN A 153 -6.52 5.67 -7.30
C GLN A 153 -7.09 7.04 -6.95
N GLU A 154 -7.14 7.97 -7.91
CA GLU A 154 -7.70 9.31 -7.71
C GLU A 154 -9.18 9.26 -7.34
N LYS A 155 -9.99 8.45 -8.05
CA LYS A 155 -11.41 8.26 -7.71
C LYS A 155 -11.60 7.69 -6.30
N HIS A 156 -10.77 6.72 -5.92
CA HIS A 156 -10.85 6.14 -4.58
C HIS A 156 -10.51 7.17 -3.50
N LEU A 157 -9.44 7.95 -3.71
CA LEU A 157 -9.04 9.04 -2.80
C LEU A 157 -10.11 10.13 -2.72
N GLN A 158 -10.71 10.51 -3.85
CA GLN A 158 -11.78 11.49 -3.90
C GLN A 158 -13.00 11.01 -3.11
N HIS A 159 -13.44 9.76 -3.35
CA HIS A 159 -14.57 9.18 -2.61
C HIS A 159 -14.29 9.11 -1.10
N LEU A 160 -13.07 8.72 -0.71
CA LEU A 160 -12.67 8.69 0.69
C LEU A 160 -12.68 10.11 1.31
N ALA A 161 -12.24 11.13 0.56
CA ALA A 161 -12.27 12.51 1.01
C ALA A 161 -13.71 13.01 1.20
N GLU A 162 -14.61 12.73 0.25
CA GLU A 162 -16.04 13.07 0.33
C GLU A 162 -16.70 12.43 1.56
N VAL A 163 -16.56 11.11 1.73
CA VAL A 163 -17.09 10.39 2.90
C VAL A 163 -16.49 10.94 4.20
N SER A 164 -15.19 11.26 4.23
CA SER A 164 -14.57 11.85 5.41
C SER A 164 -15.14 13.24 5.74
N ALA A 165 -15.48 14.04 4.73
CA ALA A 165 -16.06 15.36 4.91
C ALA A 165 -17.50 15.26 5.43
N GLU A 166 -18.32 14.36 4.88
CA GLU A 166 -19.68 14.10 5.35
C GLU A 166 -19.69 13.65 6.83
N VAL A 167 -18.77 12.77 7.21
CA VAL A 167 -18.64 12.32 8.60
C VAL A 167 -18.27 13.48 9.52
N ARG A 168 -17.30 14.33 9.13
CA ARG A 168 -16.93 15.51 9.91
C ARG A 168 -18.07 16.51 10.06
N GLU A 169 -18.84 16.73 8.99
CA GLU A 169 -20.01 17.61 9.01
C GLU A 169 -21.07 17.08 10.00
N ARG A 170 -21.44 15.80 9.89
CA ARG A 170 -22.39 15.17 10.81
C ARG A 170 -21.91 15.20 12.26
N GLN A 171 -20.63 14.91 12.48
CA GLN A 171 -20.02 14.97 13.81
C GLN A 171 -20.12 16.38 14.38
N THR A 172 -19.79 17.40 13.57
CA THR A 172 -19.87 18.81 13.99
C THR A 172 -21.30 19.21 14.31
N GLY A 173 -22.27 18.82 13.47
CA GLY A 173 -23.69 19.08 13.72
C GLY A 173 -24.21 18.42 15.00
N MET A 174 -23.83 17.16 15.25
CA MET A 174 -24.18 16.47 16.49
C MET A 174 -23.55 17.13 17.73
N GLN A 175 -22.31 17.63 17.59
CA GLN A 175 -21.63 18.31 18.69
C GLN A 175 -22.27 19.66 19.02
N GLN A 176 -22.69 20.42 18.00
CA GLN A 176 -23.46 21.66 18.18
C GLN A 176 -24.82 21.40 18.85
N GLU A 177 -25.52 20.34 18.43
CA GLU A 177 -26.80 19.95 19.02
C GLU A 177 -26.66 19.59 20.51
N LEU A 178 -25.62 18.82 20.83
CA LEU A 178 -25.31 18.45 22.21
C LEU A 178 -25.01 19.69 23.07
N GLU A 179 -24.24 20.64 22.55
CA GLU A 179 -23.97 21.90 23.25
C GLU A 179 -25.24 22.72 23.48
N ARG A 180 -26.14 22.78 22.49
CA ARG A 180 -27.46 23.41 22.63
C ARG A 180 -28.29 22.75 23.73
N LEU A 181 -28.36 21.42 23.75
CA LEU A 181 -29.09 20.66 24.77
C LEU A 181 -28.52 20.87 26.17
N TYR A 182 -27.20 20.98 26.33
CA TYR A 182 -26.58 21.30 27.62
C TYR A 182 -26.97 22.70 28.12
N GLN A 183 -27.04 23.68 27.22
CA GLN A 183 -27.48 25.03 27.56
C GLN A 183 -28.95 25.02 28.00
N GLU A 184 -29.84 24.34 27.25
CA GLU A 184 -31.26 24.17 27.58
C GLU A 184 -31.47 23.44 28.92
N LEU A 185 -30.68 22.40 29.19
CA LEU A 185 -30.74 21.69 30.47
C LEU A 185 -30.30 22.60 31.63
N GLY A 186 -29.32 23.47 31.39
CA GLY A 186 -28.89 24.50 32.33
C GLY A 186 -30.01 25.48 32.68
N THR A 187 -30.72 26.00 31.68
CA THR A 187 -31.84 26.94 31.89
C THR A 187 -33.01 26.26 32.62
N LEU A 188 -33.37 25.04 32.22
CA LEU A 188 -34.46 24.29 32.84
C LEU A 188 -34.16 23.96 34.32
N LYS A 189 -32.89 23.63 34.63
CA LYS A 189 -32.45 23.41 36.01
C LYS A 189 -32.55 24.68 36.85
N GLN A 190 -32.20 25.83 36.28
CA GLN A 190 -32.33 27.12 36.97
C GLN A 190 -33.80 27.45 37.25
N GLU A 191 -34.69 27.26 36.27
CA GLU A 191 -36.12 27.49 36.43
C GLU A 191 -36.74 26.57 37.49
N ALA A 192 -36.40 25.27 37.46
CA ALA A 192 -36.82 24.32 38.49
C ALA A 192 -36.33 24.74 39.90
N GLY A 193 -35.11 25.28 40.00
CA GLY A 193 -34.60 25.87 41.24
C GLY A 193 -35.43 27.06 41.72
N GLN A 194 -35.76 27.98 40.83
CA GLN A 194 -36.59 29.16 41.15
C GLN A 194 -38.00 28.77 41.61
N GLU A 195 -38.63 27.79 40.97
CA GLU A 195 -39.93 27.28 41.40
C GLU A 195 -39.87 26.58 42.75
N ARG A 196 -38.80 25.85 43.03
CA ARG A 196 -38.56 25.27 44.36
C ARG A 196 -38.44 26.34 45.43
N ASP A 197 -37.69 27.41 45.17
CA ASP A 197 -37.55 28.53 46.10
C ASP A 197 -38.88 29.27 46.33
N LYS A 198 -39.69 29.42 45.27
CA LYS A 198 -41.07 29.94 45.39
C LYS A 198 -41.90 29.03 46.28
N LEU A 199 -41.91 27.72 46.05
CA LEU A 199 -42.67 26.76 46.85
C LEU A 199 -42.26 26.81 48.32
N GLN A 200 -40.95 26.84 48.60
CA GLN A 200 -40.44 26.96 49.96
C GLN A 200 -40.95 28.22 50.65
N ARG A 201 -40.94 29.37 49.97
CA ARG A 201 -41.50 30.62 50.52
C ARG A 201 -42.99 30.49 50.85
N HIS A 202 -43.78 29.90 49.96
CA HIS A 202 -45.21 29.66 50.22
C HIS A 202 -45.41 28.73 51.42
N GLN A 203 -44.58 27.69 51.56
CA GLN A 203 -44.61 26.79 52.71
C GLN A 203 -44.31 27.53 54.02
N THR A 204 -43.30 28.40 54.03
CA THR A 204 -42.99 29.27 55.18
C THR A 204 -44.16 30.20 55.53
N PHE A 205 -44.82 30.80 54.54
CA PHE A 205 -45.99 31.65 54.79
C PHE A 205 -47.15 30.87 55.41
N LEU A 206 -47.42 29.64 54.93
CA LEU A 206 -48.44 28.77 55.50
C LEU A 206 -48.12 28.40 56.97
N GLN A 207 -46.86 28.09 57.28
CA GLN A 207 -46.42 27.83 58.66
C GLN A 207 -46.65 29.04 59.58
N LEU A 208 -46.30 30.24 59.11
CA LEU A 208 -46.53 31.48 59.86
C LEU A 208 -48.02 31.73 60.13
N LEU A 209 -48.87 31.54 59.11
CA LEU A 209 -50.33 31.71 59.25
C LEU A 209 -50.93 30.75 60.28
N ASN A 210 -50.51 29.48 60.27
CA ASN A 210 -50.96 28.49 61.26
C ASN A 210 -50.57 28.90 62.69
N THR A 211 -49.33 29.39 62.86
CA THR A 211 -48.81 29.87 64.14
C THR A 211 -49.64 31.06 64.67
N LEU A 212 -49.93 32.04 63.81
CA LEU A 212 -50.73 33.21 64.17
C LEU A 212 -52.19 32.89 64.49
N GLN A 213 -52.77 31.86 63.87
CA GLN A 213 -54.12 31.38 64.19
C GLN A 213 -54.22 30.62 65.52
N GLY A 214 -53.12 30.45 66.26
CA GLY A 214 -53.11 29.72 67.53
C GLY A 214 -53.32 28.21 67.38
N LYS A 215 -53.36 27.70 66.14
CA LYS A 215 -53.28 26.27 65.84
C LYS A 215 -51.81 25.90 65.87
N LEU A 216 -51.30 25.58 67.05
CA LEU A 216 -50.05 24.85 67.20
C LEU A 216 -50.22 23.47 66.57
N LEU A 217 -50.02 23.39 65.25
CA LEU A 217 -49.53 22.18 64.62
C LEU A 217 -48.08 22.06 65.08
N PHE A 218 -47.89 21.55 66.29
CA PHE A 218 -46.66 20.86 66.59
C PHE A 218 -46.46 19.81 65.48
N PRO A 219 -45.22 19.60 65.00
CA PRO A 219 -44.90 18.45 64.20
C PRO A 219 -45.02 17.21 65.11
N GLU A 220 -46.23 16.76 65.40
CA GLU A 220 -46.47 15.50 66.09
C GLU A 220 -46.43 14.39 65.04
N ALA A 221 -45.21 13.85 64.91
CA ALA A 221 -44.86 12.45 64.70
C ALA A 221 -45.80 11.59 63.85
N GLU A 222 -45.31 11.29 62.63
CA GLU A 222 -45.27 10.01 61.90
C GLU A 222 -45.30 10.34 60.40
N ALA A 223 -44.21 10.34 59.62
CA ALA A 223 -43.06 9.46 59.64
C ALA A 223 -41.79 10.16 59.09
N GLU A 224 -40.89 10.52 59.99
CA GLU A 224 -39.46 10.68 59.77
C GLU A 224 -38.82 10.03 61.02
N LEU A 225 -37.88 9.09 60.98
CA LEU A 225 -37.01 8.52 59.95
C LEU A 225 -36.45 7.20 60.53
N PRO A 226 -36.03 6.20 59.73
CA PRO A 226 -34.93 5.35 60.14
C PRO A 226 -33.63 6.15 59.99
N GLN A 227 -33.09 6.63 61.11
CA GLN A 227 -31.70 7.05 61.28
C GLN A 227 -31.32 6.59 62.70
N GLU A 228 -30.22 5.90 63.01
CA GLU A 228 -28.90 5.77 62.38
C GLU A 228 -28.23 4.44 62.82
N LEU A 229 -27.28 3.96 62.03
CA LEU A 229 -26.03 3.27 62.42
C LEU A 229 -25.28 2.99 61.10
N ASP A 230 -24.13 3.57 60.74
CA ASP A 230 -23.12 4.32 61.47
C ASP A 230 -22.29 5.11 60.46
N LEU A 231 -21.77 6.28 60.86
CA LEU A 231 -20.48 6.75 60.36
C LEU A 231 -19.36 5.99 61.11
N PRO A 232 -18.16 5.90 60.53
CA PRO A 232 -17.14 6.74 61.14
C PRO A 232 -16.42 7.62 60.12
N GLU A 233 -16.24 8.86 60.54
CA GLU A 233 -15.26 9.78 60.00
C GLU A 233 -13.88 9.11 59.94
N HIS A 234 -13.17 9.28 58.82
CA HIS A 234 -11.88 9.96 58.83
C HIS A 234 -11.33 10.02 57.40
N LYS A 235 -11.18 11.24 56.87
CA LYS A 235 -10.10 11.51 55.89
C LYS A 235 -8.82 11.76 56.71
N PRO A 236 -7.66 11.25 56.27
CA PRO A 236 -6.90 11.97 55.26
C PRO A 236 -6.21 11.09 54.20
N GLN A 237 -6.16 11.64 52.98
CA GLN A 237 -5.09 11.66 51.97
C GLN A 237 -4.00 10.55 51.88
N GLN A 238 -3.53 10.39 50.63
CA GLN A 238 -2.23 9.85 50.16
C GLN A 238 -2.28 8.40 49.67
N LEU A 239 -2.18 8.15 48.37
CA LEU A 239 -0.97 8.10 47.53
C LEU A 239 -0.11 6.85 47.78
N THR A 240 0.14 6.12 46.68
CA THR A 240 1.21 5.14 46.39
C THR A 240 1.11 3.67 46.86
N GLN A 241 1.47 2.80 45.89
CA GLN A 241 1.65 1.32 45.84
C GLN A 241 2.64 0.76 46.90
N PRO A 242 3.09 -0.53 46.91
CA PRO A 242 2.76 -1.79 46.18
C PRO A 242 2.40 -2.94 47.19
N HIS A 243 2.22 -4.24 46.87
CA HIS A 243 3.30 -5.24 46.83
C HIS A 243 2.76 -6.69 47.03
N GLU A 244 3.25 -7.59 46.18
CA GLU A 244 3.61 -9.01 46.40
C GLU A 244 2.62 -10.07 46.92
N HIS A 245 2.13 -10.84 45.94
CA HIS A 245 2.18 -12.30 45.84
C HIS A 245 3.07 -13.04 46.88
N ASN A 246 2.52 -14.01 47.61
CA ASN A 246 2.94 -15.44 47.58
C ASN A 246 2.41 -16.26 48.79
N THR A 247 2.40 -17.59 48.56
CA THR A 247 2.26 -18.70 49.52
C THR A 247 0.82 -19.15 49.74
N GLY A 248 0.35 -20.30 49.26
CA GLY A 248 1.03 -21.42 48.60
C GLY A 248 0.09 -22.62 48.72
N ASP A 249 -0.52 -23.03 47.61
CA ASP A 249 -1.36 -24.22 47.58
C ASP A 249 -0.54 -25.41 47.11
N THR A 250 -0.65 -26.51 47.84
CA THR A 250 0.28 -27.65 47.82
C THR A 250 -0.47 -28.89 47.34
N MET A 251 -0.06 -29.46 46.19
CA MET A 251 0.21 -30.90 45.96
C MET A 251 0.00 -31.32 44.49
N GLY A 252 1.02 -32.02 43.94
CA GLY A 252 0.93 -32.99 42.81
C GLY A 252 0.96 -32.36 41.42
N ARG A 253 2.11 -32.05 40.83
CA ARG A 253 3.14 -32.94 40.23
C ARG A 253 2.56 -33.88 39.17
N ASP A 254 2.78 -33.50 37.90
CA ASP A 254 3.12 -34.39 36.78
C ASP A 254 3.66 -33.52 35.62
N GLU A 255 4.99 -33.36 35.58
CA GLU A 255 5.72 -33.20 34.32
C GLU A 255 6.23 -34.59 33.96
N ASP A 256 6.02 -35.02 32.71
CA ASP A 256 7.10 -35.63 31.93
C ASP A 256 6.69 -35.97 30.47
N VAL A 257 7.70 -35.86 29.59
CA VAL A 257 7.87 -36.45 28.24
C VAL A 257 7.03 -35.83 27.09
N SER A 258 7.61 -35.04 26.17
CA SER A 258 8.53 -35.41 25.07
C SER A 258 7.97 -36.42 24.06
N SER A 259 8.18 -36.11 22.77
CA SER A 259 8.06 -36.93 21.53
C SER A 259 6.98 -36.40 20.57
N LYS A 260 7.29 -35.83 19.40
CA LYS A 260 7.89 -36.39 18.16
C LYS A 260 6.85 -37.13 17.29
N ALA A 261 6.87 -36.78 15.99
CA ALA A 261 6.21 -37.42 14.83
C ALA A 261 4.69 -37.18 14.70
N SER A 262 4.08 -36.97 13.53
CA SER A 262 4.37 -37.51 12.19
C SER A 262 3.85 -36.59 11.07
N GLY A 263 4.51 -36.60 9.92
CA GLY A 263 4.06 -35.95 8.66
C GLY A 263 2.87 -36.66 8.00
N PRO A 264 2.53 -36.25 6.75
CA PRO A 264 3.09 -36.98 5.61
C PRO A 264 3.65 -36.09 4.49
N GLN A 265 4.47 -36.75 3.67
CA GLN A 265 5.37 -36.26 2.61
C GLN A 265 4.69 -35.92 1.26
N PRO A 266 5.46 -35.32 0.30
CA PRO A 266 4.98 -34.79 -0.98
C PRO A 266 5.19 -35.74 -2.19
N ALA A 267 4.45 -35.51 -3.28
CA ALA A 267 4.76 -35.94 -4.66
C ALA A 267 3.87 -35.13 -5.63
N ARG A 268 4.43 -34.16 -6.36
CA ARG A 268 4.90 -34.23 -7.77
C ARG A 268 3.79 -34.25 -8.84
N ASP A 269 3.91 -33.27 -9.73
CA ASP A 269 3.54 -33.18 -11.15
C ASP A 269 2.07 -33.39 -11.57
N ALA A 270 1.46 -32.32 -12.10
CA ALA A 270 1.27 -32.18 -13.56
C ALA A 270 0.40 -30.96 -13.90
N SER A 271 0.99 -30.03 -14.64
CA SER A 271 0.45 -29.49 -15.90
C SER A 271 -0.89 -28.73 -15.97
N VAL A 272 -0.74 -27.41 -16.18
CA VAL A 272 -1.40 -26.55 -17.19
C VAL A 272 -2.84 -26.04 -16.95
N PRO A 273 -3.12 -24.74 -17.23
CA PRO A 273 -4.42 -24.10 -17.00
C PRO A 273 -5.39 -24.28 -18.17
N GLN A 274 -6.67 -24.56 -17.90
CA GLN A 274 -7.72 -24.55 -18.92
C GLN A 274 -8.26 -23.13 -19.15
N LEU A 275 -8.03 -22.61 -20.35
CA LEU A 275 -8.75 -21.48 -20.94
C LEU A 275 -10.16 -21.93 -21.39
N PRO A 276 -11.15 -21.02 -21.42
CA PRO A 276 -12.52 -21.37 -21.83
C PRO A 276 -12.64 -21.59 -23.34
N MET A 277 -13.31 -22.70 -23.67
CA MET A 277 -13.69 -23.14 -25.02
C MET A 277 -14.64 -22.13 -25.68
N ARG A 278 -14.42 -21.89 -26.98
CA ARG A 278 -15.28 -21.12 -27.88
C ARG A 278 -15.98 -22.06 -28.85
N GLN A 279 -17.13 -21.61 -29.38
CA GLN A 279 -17.95 -22.12 -30.51
C GLN A 279 -19.03 -23.14 -30.07
N GLN A 280 -20.28 -23.14 -30.57
CA GLN A 280 -20.89 -22.76 -31.87
C GLN A 280 -22.33 -22.23 -31.60
N HIS A 281 -22.85 -21.19 -32.27
CA HIS A 281 -23.60 -21.23 -33.54
C HIS A 281 -24.59 -22.40 -33.67
N GLU A 282 -25.89 -22.15 -33.44
CA GLU A 282 -27.00 -22.44 -34.37
C GLU A 282 -28.39 -22.11 -33.79
N GLU A 283 -29.32 -21.86 -34.71
CA GLU A 283 -30.79 -21.81 -34.62
C GLU A 283 -31.54 -20.53 -34.19
N GLY A 284 -32.43 -20.11 -35.09
CA GLY A 284 -33.51 -19.17 -34.85
C GLY A 284 -34.07 -18.56 -36.13
N SER A 285 -34.95 -19.29 -36.81
CA SER A 285 -35.89 -18.78 -37.82
C SER A 285 -36.76 -17.64 -37.30
#